data_AF-A0A183JR66-F1
#
_entry.id   AF-A0A183JR66-F1
#
_cell.length_a   1.000
_cell.length_b   1.000
_cell.length_c   1.000
_cell.angle_alpha   90.00
_cell.angle_beta   90.00
_cell.angle_gamma   90.00
#
_symmetry.space_group_name_H-M   'P 1'
#
loop_
_entity.id
_entity.type
_entity.pdbx_description
1 polymer ?
#
loop_
_entity_poly.entity_id
_entity_poly.type
_entity_poly.pdbx_seq_one_letter_code
_entity_poly.pdbx_strand_id
1 'polypeptide(L)'
;MAIGQIKSGKAAGPDNIPAEALKADVAVTERILHILFNKIWDEEQVPTDWKEGLLIKIPKKGDLSKIQLDDLDFAHDLALLSHTQQQMQEKTTNIAAVSAAAAVGLNIHKAKSKILRYNTTCNNPITIDREDLEDAKTFTYLGSIIDEQGGSDADVEARIGKA
;
A
#
# COMPACT_ATOMS: atom_id res chain seq x y z
N MET A 1 -15.03 -10.48 -17.57
CA MET A 1 -14.40 -10.74 -16.26
C MET A 1 -12.97 -10.20 -16.24
N ALA A 2 -12.54 -9.64 -15.10
CA ALA A 2 -11.24 -8.98 -14.96
C ALA A 2 -10.04 -9.91 -15.24
N ILE A 3 -10.11 -11.18 -14.85
CA ILE A 3 -9.04 -12.19 -15.06
C ILE A 3 -8.68 -12.33 -16.55
N GLY A 4 -9.68 -12.34 -17.44
CA GLY A 4 -9.44 -12.44 -18.89
C GLY A 4 -8.70 -11.24 -19.49
N GLN A 5 -8.75 -10.08 -18.83
CA GLN A 5 -8.12 -8.83 -19.27
C GLN A 5 -6.66 -8.68 -18.79
N ILE A 6 -6.14 -9.62 -17.98
CA ILE A 6 -4.75 -9.59 -17.50
C ILE A 6 -3.80 -9.75 -18.70
N LYS A 7 -2.77 -8.89 -18.74
CA LYS A 7 -1.75 -8.89 -19.81
C LYS A 7 -0.88 -10.14 -19.71
N SER A 8 -0.81 -10.88 -20.81
CA SER A 8 0.07 -12.04 -20.98
C SER A 8 1.52 -11.63 -21.29
N GLY A 9 2.47 -12.53 -21.09
CA GLY A 9 3.90 -12.33 -21.35
C GLY A 9 4.61 -11.46 -20.31
N LYS A 10 4.03 -11.31 -19.11
CA LYS A 10 4.67 -10.65 -17.97
C LYS A 10 5.51 -11.67 -17.19
N ALA A 11 6.63 -11.22 -16.63
CA ALA A 11 7.41 -12.04 -15.71
C ALA A 11 6.53 -12.43 -14.51
N ALA A 12 6.60 -13.71 -14.12
CA ALA A 12 5.94 -14.19 -12.92
C ALA A 12 6.54 -13.52 -11.68
N GLY A 13 5.72 -13.39 -10.63
CA GLY A 13 6.21 -12.89 -9.34
C GLY A 13 7.16 -13.90 -8.67
N PRO A 14 7.62 -13.61 -7.44
CA PRO A 14 8.40 -14.55 -6.63
C PRO A 14 7.70 -15.90 -6.40
N ASP A 15 6.38 -15.93 -6.52
CA ASP A 15 5.53 -17.13 -6.48
C ASP A 15 5.68 -18.03 -7.72
N ASN A 16 6.35 -17.54 -8.77
CA ASN A 16 6.48 -18.19 -10.08
C ASN A 16 5.14 -18.51 -10.75
N ILE A 17 4.07 -17.77 -10.42
CA ILE A 17 2.76 -17.92 -11.03
C ILE A 17 2.62 -16.94 -12.21
N PRO A 18 2.62 -17.43 -13.47
CA PRO A 18 2.44 -16.57 -14.63
C PRO A 18 0.97 -16.18 -14.80
N ALA A 19 0.72 -15.02 -15.42
CA ALA A 19 -0.64 -14.56 -15.72
C ALA A 19 -1.44 -15.57 -16.57
N GLU A 20 -0.76 -16.35 -17.40
CA GLU A 20 -1.30 -17.43 -18.20
C GLU A 20 -1.90 -18.55 -17.36
N ALA A 21 -1.31 -18.87 -16.20
CA ALA A 21 -1.85 -19.88 -15.30
C ALA A 21 -3.22 -19.45 -14.76
N LEU A 22 -3.38 -18.17 -14.40
CA LEU A 22 -4.65 -17.59 -13.96
C LEU A 22 -5.69 -17.55 -15.09
N LYS A 23 -5.24 -17.52 -16.34
CA LYS A 23 -6.10 -17.47 -17.54
C LYS A 23 -6.41 -18.85 -18.12
N ALA A 24 -5.69 -19.91 -17.71
CA ALA A 24 -5.83 -21.25 -18.25
C ALA A 24 -7.25 -21.82 -18.03
N ASP A 25 -7.80 -21.58 -16.84
CA ASP A 25 -9.21 -21.82 -16.54
C ASP A 25 -9.76 -20.65 -15.71
N VAL A 26 -10.41 -19.73 -16.41
CA VAL A 26 -10.95 -18.51 -15.81
C VAL A 26 -12.07 -18.82 -14.80
N ALA A 27 -12.92 -19.82 -15.08
CA ALA A 27 -14.05 -20.14 -14.21
C ALA A 27 -13.59 -20.80 -12.90
N VAL A 28 -12.62 -21.70 -12.98
CA VAL A 28 -12.02 -22.33 -11.79
C VAL A 28 -11.25 -21.29 -10.97
N THR A 29 -10.46 -20.44 -11.64
CA THR A 29 -9.67 -19.40 -10.97
C THR A 29 -10.57 -18.35 -10.30
N GLU A 30 -11.64 -17.91 -10.96
CA GLU A 30 -12.65 -17.04 -10.37
C GLU A 30 -13.25 -17.66 -9.11
N ARG A 31 -13.67 -18.93 -9.18
CA ARG A 31 -14.28 -19.61 -8.04
C ARG A 31 -13.32 -19.70 -6.86
N ILE A 32 -12.05 -20.04 -7.09
CA ILE A 32 -11.03 -20.12 -6.04
C ILE A 32 -10.79 -18.75 -5.41
N LEU A 33 -10.61 -17.70 -6.23
CA LEU A 33 -10.39 -16.34 -5.74
C LEU A 33 -11.59 -15.82 -4.96
N HIS A 34 -12.80 -16.08 -5.43
CA HIS A 34 -14.02 -15.68 -4.74
C HIS A 34 -14.14 -16.33 -3.35
N ILE A 35 -13.87 -17.65 -3.26
CA ILE A 35 -13.85 -18.36 -1.96
C ILE A 35 -12.78 -17.76 -1.04
N LEU A 36 -11.58 -17.52 -1.56
CA LEU A 36 -10.47 -16.97 -0.76
C LEU A 36 -10.78 -15.57 -0.24
N PHE A 37 -11.25 -14.67 -1.11
CA PHE A 37 -11.56 -13.29 -0.71
C PHE A 37 -12.72 -13.23 0.27
N ASN A 38 -13.78 -14.03 0.09
CA ASN A 38 -14.87 -14.09 1.06
C ASN A 38 -14.39 -14.63 2.40
N LYS A 39 -13.52 -15.65 2.41
CA LYS A 39 -12.94 -16.16 3.65
C LYS A 39 -12.11 -15.08 4.37
N ILE A 40 -11.28 -14.33 3.65
CA ILE A 40 -10.49 -13.23 4.22
C ILE A 40 -11.41 -12.14 4.77
N TRP A 41 -12.49 -11.82 4.04
CA TRP A 41 -13.47 -10.82 4.43
C TRP A 41 -14.22 -11.24 5.71
N ASP A 42 -14.71 -12.47 5.76
CA ASP A 42 -15.51 -12.98 6.87
C ASP A 42 -14.66 -13.23 8.14
N GLU A 43 -13.42 -13.71 7.99
CA GLU A 43 -12.54 -14.03 9.11
C GLU A 43 -11.70 -12.83 9.57
N GLU A 44 -11.70 -11.72 8.82
CA GLU A 44 -10.81 -10.54 9.00
C GLU A 44 -9.32 -10.90 9.13
N GLN A 45 -8.92 -12.07 8.63
CA GLN A 45 -7.57 -12.61 8.75
C GLN A 45 -6.91 -12.70 7.39
N VAL A 46 -5.91 -11.83 7.19
CA VAL A 46 -5.07 -11.82 5.98
C VAL A 46 -3.95 -12.87 6.13
N PRO A 47 -3.63 -13.65 5.07
CA PRO A 47 -2.48 -14.56 5.06
C PRO A 47 -1.19 -13.86 5.51
N THR A 48 -0.36 -14.55 6.30
CA THR A 48 0.89 -13.99 6.84
C THR A 48 1.82 -13.49 5.74
N ASP A 49 1.88 -14.21 4.63
CA ASP A 49 2.75 -13.87 3.49
C ASP A 49 2.35 -12.54 2.84
N TRP A 50 1.09 -12.12 2.97
CA TRP A 50 0.61 -10.81 2.48
C TRP A 50 0.89 -9.68 3.46
N LYS A 51 1.26 -9.99 4.71
CA LYS A 51 1.69 -8.99 5.70
C LYS A 51 3.14 -8.57 5.48
N GLU A 52 3.90 -9.33 4.68
CA GLU A 52 5.28 -9.04 4.34
C GLU A 52 5.38 -8.50 2.90
N GLY A 53 5.89 -7.28 2.76
CA GLY A 53 6.17 -6.68 1.46
C GLY A 53 7.64 -6.88 1.09
N LEU A 54 7.91 -7.57 -0.03
CA LEU A 54 9.27 -7.69 -0.54
C LEU A 54 9.62 -6.48 -1.42
N LEU A 55 10.50 -5.62 -0.92
CA LEU A 55 11.02 -4.49 -1.70
C LEU A 55 12.24 -4.94 -2.54
N ILE A 56 12.01 -5.21 -3.82
CA ILE A 56 13.09 -5.51 -4.77
C ILE A 56 13.49 -4.22 -5.50
N LYS A 57 14.76 -3.83 -5.39
CA LYS A 57 15.29 -2.69 -6.15
C LYS A 57 15.50 -3.10 -7.61
N ILE A 58 14.82 -2.42 -8.54
CA ILE A 58 15.00 -2.60 -9.99
C ILE A 58 15.58 -1.30 -10.55
N PRO A 59 16.89 -1.22 -10.85
CA PRO A 59 17.45 -0.01 -11.42
C PRO A 59 16.95 0.20 -12.85
N LYS A 60 16.49 1.41 -13.17
CA LYS A 60 16.08 1.78 -14.53
C LYS A 60 17.27 1.83 -15.51
N LYS A 61 18.49 2.09 -15.02
CA LYS A 61 19.73 2.13 -15.80
C LYS A 61 20.93 2.01 -14.86
N GLY A 62 21.84 1.06 -15.09
CA GLY A 62 23.08 0.91 -14.31
C GLY A 62 23.36 -0.52 -13.84
N ASP A 63 24.53 -0.70 -13.24
CA ASP A 63 25.02 -1.97 -12.69
C ASP A 63 24.33 -2.28 -11.36
N LEU A 64 23.76 -3.49 -11.25
CA LEU A 64 23.07 -4.02 -10.07
C LEU A 64 23.98 -4.08 -8.82
N SER A 65 25.30 -4.02 -9.00
CA SER A 65 26.28 -4.05 -7.90
C SER A 65 26.42 -2.72 -7.12
N LYS A 66 25.80 -1.62 -7.59
CA LYS A 66 25.96 -0.26 -7.01
C LYS A 66 24.66 0.39 -6.52
N ILE A 67 23.60 -0.38 -6.28
CA ILE A 67 22.30 0.19 -5.92
C ILE A 67 22.32 0.74 -4.48
N GLN A 68 22.41 2.06 -4.33
CA GLN A 68 22.24 2.74 -3.04
C GLN A 68 20.75 3.01 -2.78
N LEU A 69 20.38 3.40 -1.55
CA LEU A 69 18.97 3.69 -1.22
C LEU A 69 18.50 5.05 -1.74
N ASP A 70 19.45 5.89 -2.18
CA ASP A 70 19.21 7.19 -2.82
C ASP A 70 18.59 7.08 -4.22
N ASP A 71 18.61 5.90 -4.86
CA ASP A 71 18.02 5.64 -6.19
C ASP A 71 16.49 5.39 -6.15
N LEU A 72 15.83 5.68 -5.01
CA LEU A 72 14.39 5.46 -4.80
C LEU A 72 13.53 6.56 -5.47
N ASP A 73 13.72 6.79 -6.77
CA ASP A 73 13.08 7.88 -7.52
C ASP A 73 11.56 7.68 -7.79
N PHE A 74 10.93 6.60 -7.30
CA PHE A 74 9.62 6.18 -7.82
C PHE A 74 8.41 6.30 -6.88
N ALA A 75 8.58 6.67 -5.61
CA ALA A 75 7.49 7.17 -4.78
C ALA A 75 8.06 7.96 -3.60
N HIS A 76 7.80 9.26 -3.55
CA HIS A 76 8.14 10.08 -2.38
C HIS A 76 7.23 9.79 -1.18
N ASP A 77 6.09 9.12 -1.41
CA ASP A 77 5.04 8.93 -0.42
C ASP A 77 4.89 7.45 -0.04
N LEU A 78 4.89 7.16 1.26
CA LEU A 78 4.62 5.85 1.83
C LEU A 78 3.27 5.88 2.54
N ALA A 79 2.36 4.97 2.18
CA ALA A 79 1.08 4.81 2.84
C ALA A 79 1.09 3.59 3.78
N LEU A 80 0.66 3.79 5.03
CA LEU A 80 0.53 2.73 6.02
C LEU A 80 -0.94 2.54 6.38
N LEU A 81 -1.42 1.30 6.28
CA LEU A 81 -2.78 0.93 6.66
C LEU A 81 -2.74 0.06 7.90
N SER A 82 -3.59 0.35 8.87
CA SER A 82 -3.75 -0.45 10.10
C SER A 82 -5.20 -0.41 10.56
N HIS A 83 -5.65 -1.47 11.23
CA HIS A 83 -7.01 -1.54 11.78
C HIS A 83 -7.11 -0.98 13.19
N THR A 84 -6.00 -0.95 13.94
CA THR A 84 -5.96 -0.40 15.30
C THR A 84 -5.00 0.77 15.41
N GLN A 85 -5.32 1.69 16.33
CA GLN A 85 -4.45 2.82 16.63
C GLN A 85 -3.06 2.33 17.11
N GLN A 86 -3.02 1.29 17.93
CA GLN A 86 -1.76 0.72 18.43
C GLN A 86 -0.88 0.22 17.27
N GLN A 87 -1.45 -0.53 16.32
CA GLN A 87 -0.71 -0.99 15.14
C GLN A 87 -0.20 0.19 14.30
N MET A 88 -1.00 1.26 14.19
CA MET A 88 -0.56 2.47 13.47
C MET A 88 0.60 3.17 14.18
N GLN A 89 0.54 3.30 15.51
CA GLN A 89 1.63 3.87 16.30
C GLN A 89 2.91 3.00 16.24
N GLU A 90 2.77 1.68 16.33
CA GLU A 90 3.89 0.74 16.20
C GLU A 90 4.57 0.85 14.84
N LYS A 91 3.80 0.82 13.74
CA LYS A 91 4.36 0.98 12.38
C LYS A 91 5.06 2.32 12.20
N THR A 92 4.45 3.39 12.70
CA THR A 92 5.01 4.76 12.63
C THR A 92 6.32 4.85 13.41
N THR A 93 6.37 4.25 14.60
CA THR A 93 7.59 4.19 15.44
C THR A 93 8.69 3.37 14.79
N ASN A 94 8.34 2.21 14.22
CA ASN A 94 9.29 1.35 13.52
C ASN A 94 9.88 2.05 12.30
N ILE A 95 9.08 2.77 11.52
CA ILE A 95 9.55 3.53 10.36
C ILE A 95 10.43 4.70 10.78
N ALA A 96 10.08 5.41 11.85
CA ALA A 96 10.93 6.45 12.42
C ALA A 96 12.31 5.88 12.85
N ALA A 97 12.32 4.74 13.55
CA ALA A 97 13.56 4.07 13.95
C ALA A 97 14.40 3.61 12.75
N VAL A 98 13.75 3.06 11.71
CA VAL A 98 14.40 2.64 10.47
C VAL A 98 14.95 3.85 9.69
N SER A 99 14.23 4.97 9.66
CA SER A 99 14.68 6.23 9.04
C SER A 99 15.88 6.82 9.77
N ALA A 100 15.91 6.76 11.10
CA ALA A 100 17.06 7.20 11.89
C ALA A 100 18.29 6.30 11.73
N ALA A 101 18.13 5.06 11.26
CA ALA A 101 19.24 4.15 11.03
C ALA A 101 20.04 4.59 9.79
N ALA A 102 21.31 4.98 10.00
CA ALA A 102 22.20 5.53 8.97
C ALA A 102 22.37 4.65 7.71
N ALA A 103 22.07 3.34 7.80
CA ALA A 103 22.16 2.41 6.68
C ALA A 103 21.00 2.52 5.68
N VAL A 104 19.87 3.14 6.06
CA VAL A 104 18.63 3.07 5.28
C VAL A 104 18.39 4.34 4.45
N GLY A 105 18.99 5.48 4.77
CA GLY A 105 18.90 6.70 3.93
C GLY A 105 17.49 7.27 3.75
N LEU A 106 16.50 6.80 4.51
CA LEU A 106 15.13 7.32 4.48
C LEU A 106 15.04 8.59 5.33
N ASN A 107 14.48 9.67 4.78
CA ASN A 107 14.22 10.90 5.52
C ASN A 107 12.72 11.16 5.62
N ILE A 108 12.16 11.09 6.83
CA ILE A 108 10.73 11.31 7.06
C ILE A 108 10.46 12.81 7.18
N HIS A 109 9.65 13.33 6.26
CA HIS A 109 9.20 14.72 6.33
C HIS A 109 7.99 14.86 7.26
N LYS A 110 8.23 14.93 8.57
CA LYS A 110 7.19 14.95 9.62
C LYS A 110 6.03 15.92 9.36
N ALA A 111 6.34 17.15 8.94
CA ALA A 111 5.33 18.18 8.66
C ALA A 111 4.45 17.89 7.42
N LYS A 112 4.81 16.91 6.58
CA LYS A 112 4.00 16.45 5.44
C LYS A 112 3.33 15.11 5.72
N SER A 113 3.78 14.40 6.75
CA SER A 113 3.14 13.17 7.21
C SER A 113 1.78 13.51 7.81
N LYS A 114 0.74 12.83 7.33
CA LYS A 114 -0.63 13.00 7.82
C LYS A 114 -1.25 11.64 8.09
N ILE A 115 -2.34 11.65 8.83
CA ILE A 115 -3.13 10.46 9.13
C ILE A 115 -4.56 10.66 8.65
N LEU A 116 -5.13 9.64 8.02
CA LEU A 116 -6.55 9.58 7.70
C LEU A 116 -7.20 8.55 8.62
N ARG A 117 -8.25 8.96 9.32
CA ARG A 117 -9.04 8.09 10.16
C ARG A 117 -10.36 7.80 9.44
N TYR A 118 -10.73 6.53 9.39
CA TYR A 118 -11.96 6.05 8.76
C TYR A 118 -12.66 5.09 9.72
N ASN A 119 -13.99 5.20 9.83
CA ASN A 119 -14.84 4.33 10.66
C ASN A 119 -14.39 4.17 12.12
N THR A 120 -13.80 5.20 12.71
CA THR A 120 -13.32 5.16 14.09
C THR A 120 -13.68 6.41 14.86
N THR A 121 -14.04 6.24 16.13
CA THR A 121 -14.20 7.33 17.09
C THR A 121 -12.91 7.64 17.86
N CYS A 122 -11.86 6.85 17.64
CA CYS A 122 -10.57 7.03 18.31
C CYS A 122 -9.84 8.26 17.74
N ASN A 123 -9.71 9.30 18.57
CA ASN A 123 -9.02 10.55 18.23
C ASN A 123 -7.63 10.67 18.85
N ASN A 124 -7.17 9.63 19.55
CA ASN A 124 -5.88 9.67 20.23
C ASN A 124 -4.77 9.97 19.20
N PRO A 125 -3.80 10.83 19.54
CA PRO A 125 -2.77 11.26 18.60
C PRO A 125 -1.89 10.09 18.15
N ILE A 126 -1.42 10.16 16.90
CA ILE A 126 -0.32 9.35 16.40
C ILE A 126 0.89 10.26 16.29
N THR A 127 2.04 9.80 16.78
CA THR A 127 3.25 10.61 16.85
C THR A 127 4.43 10.01 16.08
N ILE A 128 5.24 10.87 15.46
CA ILE A 128 6.58 10.56 14.96
C ILE A 128 7.57 11.38 15.78
N ASP A 129 8.51 10.72 16.47
CA ASP A 129 9.49 11.39 17.35
C ASP A 129 8.85 12.37 18.36
N ARG A 130 7.67 12.04 18.88
CA ARG A 130 6.86 12.88 19.79
C ARG A 130 6.22 14.11 19.16
N GLU A 131 6.26 14.25 17.84
CA GLU A 131 5.47 15.25 17.10
C GLU A 131 4.16 14.61 16.63
N ASP A 132 3.03 15.25 16.95
CA ASP A 132 1.70 14.81 16.54
C ASP A 132 1.52 14.94 15.03
N LEU A 133 0.92 13.92 14.40
CA LEU A 133 0.54 13.95 13.00
C LEU A 133 -0.81 14.67 12.81
N GLU A 134 -0.91 15.45 11.73
CA GLU A 134 -2.16 16.12 11.34
C GLU A 134 -3.19 15.11 10.80
N ASP A 135 -4.42 15.22 11.29
CA ASP A 135 -5.60 14.57 10.72
C ASP A 135 -5.97 15.18 9.36
N ALA A 136 -5.77 14.40 8.30
CA ALA A 136 -6.29 14.74 6.98
C ALA A 136 -7.73 14.23 6.83
N LYS A 137 -8.55 15.00 6.12
CA LYS A 137 -9.90 14.57 5.71
C LYS A 137 -9.91 13.75 4.42
N THR A 138 -8.90 13.95 3.59
CA THR A 138 -8.75 13.28 2.30
C THR A 138 -7.28 13.01 2.01
N PHE A 139 -7.01 11.94 1.28
CA PHE A 139 -5.73 11.63 0.67
C PHE A 139 -5.92 11.39 -0.81
N THR A 140 -4.92 11.78 -1.61
CA THR A 140 -4.80 11.30 -2.99
C THR A 140 -3.64 10.32 -3.04
N TYR A 141 -3.93 9.06 -3.33
CA TYR A 141 -2.91 8.03 -3.52
C TYR A 141 -3.04 7.41 -4.90
N LEU A 142 -1.97 7.46 -5.69
CA LEU A 142 -1.93 6.94 -7.07
C LEU A 142 -3.06 7.47 -7.98
N GLY A 143 -3.51 8.70 -7.73
CA GLY A 143 -4.57 9.35 -8.50
C GLY A 143 -5.98 8.97 -8.09
N SER A 144 -6.15 8.20 -7.01
CA SER A 144 -7.44 7.93 -6.37
C SER A 144 -7.58 8.76 -5.09
N ILE A 145 -8.75 9.39 -4.91
CA ILE A 145 -9.10 10.11 -3.68
C ILE A 145 -9.72 9.14 -2.68
N ILE A 146 -9.19 9.17 -1.45
CA ILE A 146 -9.70 8.44 -0.29
C ILE A 146 -10.12 9.50 0.72
N ASP A 147 -11.39 9.51 1.12
CA ASP A 147 -11.92 10.42 2.13
C ASP A 147 -12.15 9.71 3.48
N GLU A 148 -12.44 10.51 4.51
CA GLU A 148 -12.78 10.02 5.85
C GLU A 148 -14.09 9.22 5.90
N GLN A 149 -14.89 9.20 4.82
CA GLN A 149 -16.11 8.41 4.70
C GLN A 149 -15.86 7.07 3.98
N GLY A 150 -14.64 6.83 3.46
CA GLY A 150 -14.27 5.63 2.71
C GLY A 150 -15.05 5.47 1.40
N GLY A 151 -15.70 6.53 0.92
CA GLY A 151 -16.52 6.53 -0.27
C GLY A 151 -15.70 6.73 -1.54
N SER A 152 -16.21 6.26 -2.69
CA SER A 152 -15.62 6.57 -4.00
C SER A 152 -16.16 7.88 -4.60
N ASP A 153 -17.16 8.49 -4.00
CA ASP A 153 -17.88 9.65 -4.55
C ASP A 153 -16.93 10.82 -4.83
N ALA A 154 -16.02 11.11 -3.88
CA ALA A 154 -15.01 12.14 -4.06
C ALA A 154 -14.06 11.85 -5.23
N ASP A 155 -13.68 10.58 -5.43
CA ASP A 155 -12.83 10.18 -6.57
C ASP A 155 -13.56 10.33 -7.91
N VAL A 156 -14.84 9.93 -7.94
CA VAL A 156 -15.70 10.02 -9.13
C VAL A 156 -15.93 11.48 -9.51
N GLU A 157 -16.30 12.34 -8.57
CA GLU A 157 -16.50 13.77 -8.82
C GLU A 157 -15.22 14.46 -9.33
N ALA A 158 -14.07 14.18 -8.70
CA ALA A 158 -12.80 14.76 -9.11
C ALA A 158 -12.34 14.31 -10.50
N ARG A 159 -12.76 13.12 -10.95
CA ARG A 159 -12.48 12.62 -12.31
C ARG A 159 -13.42 13.19 -13.35
N ILE A 160 -14.69 13.41 -13.02
CA ILE A 160 -15.66 14.06 -13.92
C ILE A 160 -15.30 15.53 -14.13
N GLY A 161 -14.90 16.26 -13.09
CA GLY A 161 -14.54 17.68 -13.20
C GLY A 161 -13.26 17.97 -14.01
N LYS A 162 -12.49 16.93 -14.38
CA LYS A 162 -11.29 17.04 -15.22
C LYS A 162 -11.54 16.68 -16.70
N ALA A 163 -12.73 16.19 -17.04
CA ALA A 163 -13.15 15.86 -18.41
C ALA A 163 -13.77 17.10 -19.09
#